data_AF-A0A1F7IHG4-F1
#
_entry.id   AF-A0A1F7IHG4-F1
#
_cell.length_a   1.000
_cell.length_b   1.000
_cell.length_c   1.000
_cell.angle_alpha   90.00
_cell.angle_beta   90.00
_cell.angle_gamma   90.00
#
_symmetry.space_group_name_H-M   'P 1'
#
loop_
_entity.id
_entity.type
_entity.pdbx_description
1 polymer ?
#
loop_
_entity_poly.entity_id
_entity_poly.type
_entity_poly.pdbx_seq_one_letter_code
_entity_poly.pdbx_strand_id
1 'polypeptide(L)'
;MDSGSDVNLFPVDMAKSVGINFKKGEPRRVFGIGGVEIPSFLHRNIEIILPDGLSFSTEIQFSEQQKTPLLGRTGFFNFFEEVTFNIKNSSFKLVYEN
;
A
#
# COMPACT_ATOMS: atom_id res chain seq x y z
N MET A 1 7.95 -0.43 1.92
CA MET A 1 7.95 0.02 0.51
C MET A 1 8.41 -1.15 -0.32
N ASP A 2 7.66 -1.50 -1.36
CA ASP A 2 7.93 -2.69 -2.17
C ASP A 2 7.58 -2.44 -3.64
N SER A 3 8.56 -2.01 -4.43
CA SER A 3 8.37 -1.75 -5.86
C SER A 3 8.11 -3.02 -6.68
N GLY A 4 8.33 -4.21 -6.09
CA GLY A 4 7.97 -5.49 -6.69
C GLY A 4 6.50 -5.86 -6.52
N SER A 5 5.77 -5.17 -5.64
CA SER A 5 4.33 -5.35 -5.46
C SER A 5 3.53 -4.46 -6.42
N ASP A 6 2.53 -5.03 -7.07
CA ASP A 6 1.62 -4.29 -7.96
C ASP A 6 0.69 -3.35 -7.19
N VAL A 7 0.32 -3.73 -5.96
CA VAL A 7 -0.73 -3.07 -5.17
C VAL A 7 -0.26 -2.76 -3.76
N ASN A 8 -0.93 -1.82 -3.11
CA ASN A 8 -0.86 -1.68 -1.66
C ASN A 8 -1.57 -2.87 -0.99
N LEU A 9 -0.85 -3.59 -0.13
CA LEU A 9 -1.37 -4.73 0.62
C LEU A 9 -1.07 -4.56 2.11
N PHE A 10 -2.10 -4.31 2.90
CA PHE A 10 -1.99 -3.93 4.32
C PHE A 10 -2.54 -5.04 5.22
N PRO A 11 -2.02 -5.18 6.45
CA PRO A 11 -2.63 -6.01 7.48
C PRO A 11 -4.03 -5.49 7.85
N VAL A 12 -4.97 -6.40 8.13
CA VAL A 12 -6.30 -6.01 8.62
C VAL A 12 -6.27 -5.24 9.93
N ASP A 13 -5.23 -5.42 10.75
CA ASP A 13 -5.12 -4.72 12.03
C ASP A 13 -4.89 -3.22 11.83
N MET A 14 -4.29 -2.81 10.70
CA MET A 14 -4.22 -1.39 10.34
C MET A 14 -5.59 -0.84 9.95
N ALA A 15 -6.41 -1.60 9.21
CA ALA A 15 -7.79 -1.16 8.93
C ALA A 15 -8.58 -0.96 10.24
N LYS A 16 -8.46 -1.93 11.16
CA LYS A 16 -9.13 -1.87 12.48
C LYS A 16 -8.68 -0.67 13.30
N SER A 17 -7.37 -0.35 13.31
CA SER A 17 -6.84 0.74 14.13
C SER A 17 -7.35 2.12 13.70
N VAL A 18 -7.75 2.28 12.43
CA VAL A 18 -8.34 3.52 11.90
C VAL A 18 -9.85 3.43 11.70
N GLY A 19 -10.51 2.39 12.26
CA GLY A 19 -11.97 2.24 12.22
C GLY A 19 -12.55 1.78 10.88
N ILE A 20 -11.73 1.29 9.95
CA ILE A 20 -12.19 0.72 8.67
C ILE A 20 -12.67 -0.71 8.89
N ASN A 21 -13.94 -0.97 8.53
CA ASN A 21 -14.44 -2.34 8.44
C ASN A 21 -13.96 -2.99 7.14
N PHE A 22 -12.81 -3.66 7.19
CA PHE A 22 -12.16 -4.23 6.02
C PHE A 22 -13.05 -5.22 5.25
N LYS A 23 -13.99 -5.91 5.92
CA LYS A 23 -14.89 -6.90 5.30
C LYS A 23 -15.92 -6.27 4.35
N LYS A 24 -16.10 -4.95 4.37
CA LYS A 24 -16.94 -4.21 3.41
C LYS A 24 -16.24 -3.93 2.07
N GLY A 25 -14.94 -4.22 1.98
CA GLY A 25 -14.18 -4.06 0.74
C GLY A 25 -14.56 -5.10 -0.31
N GLU A 26 -14.17 -4.83 -1.55
CA GLU A 26 -14.37 -5.74 -2.67
C GLU A 26 -13.38 -6.93 -2.55
N PRO A 27 -13.84 -8.19 -2.48
CA PRO A 27 -12.95 -9.34 -2.39
C PRO A 27 -12.02 -9.43 -3.59
N ARG A 28 -10.72 -9.57 -3.34
CA ARG A 28 -9.66 -9.69 -4.33
C ARG A 28 -8.67 -10.79 -3.96
N ARG A 29 -7.79 -11.09 -4.89
CA ARG A 29 -6.72 -12.08 -4.76
C ARG A 29 -5.43 -11.43 -5.23
N VAL A 30 -4.43 -11.43 -4.36
CA VAL A 30 -3.07 -11.00 -4.68
C VAL A 30 -2.22 -12.24 -4.82
N PHE A 31 -1.37 -12.28 -5.85
CA PHE A 31 -0.48 -13.42 -6.09
C PHE A 31 0.94 -13.04 -5.71
N GLY A 32 1.49 -13.77 -4.75
CA GLY A 32 2.90 -13.65 -4.36
C GLY A 32 3.81 -14.50 -5.25
N ILE A 33 5.10 -14.44 -4.94
CA ILE A 33 6.12 -15.29 -5.58
C ILE A 33 5.76 -16.76 -5.36
N GLY A 34 5.90 -17.57 -6.42
CA GLY A 34 5.58 -19.00 -6.38
C GLY A 34 4.07 -19.32 -6.47
N GLY A 35 3.23 -18.34 -6.81
CA GLY A 35 1.79 -18.55 -7.01
C GLY A 35 0.99 -18.62 -5.71
N VAL A 36 1.58 -18.20 -4.59
CA VAL A 36 0.86 -18.10 -3.31
C VAL A 36 -0.28 -17.10 -3.46
N GLU A 37 -1.50 -17.59 -3.28
CA GLU A 37 -2.70 -16.76 -3.33
C GLU A 37 -3.00 -16.17 -1.96
N ILE A 38 -3.14 -14.85 -1.91
CA ILE A 38 -3.46 -14.09 -0.70
C ILE A 38 -4.84 -13.45 -0.89
N PRO A 39 -5.88 -13.96 -0.21
CA PRO A 39 -7.20 -13.33 -0.18
C PRO A 39 -7.10 -11.94 0.46
N SER A 40 -7.77 -10.97 -0.14
CA SER A 40 -7.74 -9.58 0.30
C SER A 40 -9.08 -8.88 0.06
N PHE A 41 -9.25 -7.70 0.67
CA PHE A 41 -10.42 -6.85 0.51
C PHE A 41 -9.96 -5.47 0.05
N LEU A 42 -10.32 -5.10 -1.18
CA LEU A 42 -9.99 -3.82 -1.80
C LEU A 42 -10.91 -2.71 -1.27
N HIS A 43 -10.30 -1.66 -0.76
CA HIS A 43 -10.94 -0.40 -0.41
C HIS A 43 -10.38 0.70 -1.30
N ARG A 44 -11.28 1.57 -1.77
CA ARG A 44 -10.95 2.75 -2.55
C ARG A 44 -11.16 3.99 -1.71
N ASN A 45 -10.57 5.10 -2.14
CA ASN A 45 -10.66 6.40 -1.49
C ASN A 45 -10.10 6.41 -0.06
N ILE A 46 -9.06 5.60 0.20
CA ILE A 46 -8.34 5.64 1.48
C ILE A 46 -7.30 6.76 1.41
N GLU A 47 -7.35 7.69 2.36
CA GLU A 47 -6.36 8.76 2.44
C GLU A 47 -5.08 8.26 3.12
N ILE A 48 -3.95 8.42 2.44
CA ILE A 48 -2.61 8.27 3.03
C ILE A 48 -2.09 9.68 3.29
N ILE A 49 -1.61 9.92 4.51
CA ILE A 49 -1.00 11.18 4.94
C ILE A 49 0.48 10.90 5.23
N LEU A 50 1.37 11.63 4.57
CA LEU A 50 2.81 11.57 4.78
C LEU A 50 3.25 12.51 5.91
N PRO A 51 4.45 12.30 6.50
CA PRO A 51 4.93 13.12 7.60
C PRO A 51 5.09 14.62 7.31
N ASP A 52 5.28 15.00 6.04
CA ASP A 52 5.39 16.40 5.60
C ASP A 52 4.02 17.07 5.37
N GLY A 53 2.92 16.33 5.58
CA GLY A 53 1.56 16.80 5.41
C GLY A 53 0.98 16.55 4.02
N LEU A 54 1.76 16.02 3.06
CA LEU A 54 1.20 15.59 1.78
C LEU A 54 0.17 14.48 2.02
N SER A 55 -1.02 14.61 1.44
CA SER A 55 -2.02 13.55 1.44
C SER A 55 -2.53 13.26 0.04
N PHE A 56 -2.92 12.01 -0.18
CA PHE A 56 -3.57 11.58 -1.41
C PHE A 56 -4.53 10.43 -1.14
N SER A 57 -5.59 10.39 -1.93
CA SER A 57 -6.59 9.33 -1.88
C SER A 57 -6.18 8.17 -2.77
N THR A 58 -6.26 6.94 -2.26
CA THR A 58 -5.74 5.77 -2.96
C THR A 58 -6.57 4.50 -2.72
N GLU A 59 -6.14 3.43 -3.36
CA GLU A 59 -6.63 2.08 -3.17
C GLU A 59 -5.69 1.28 -2.25
N ILE A 60 -6.28 0.52 -1.32
CA ILE A 60 -5.56 -0.39 -0.43
C ILE A 60 -6.31 -1.71 -0.36
N GLN A 61 -5.58 -2.82 -0.46
CA GLN A 61 -6.11 -4.13 -0.18
C GLN A 61 -5.74 -4.55 1.25
N PHE A 62 -6.71 -5.00 2.04
CA PHE A 62 -6.46 -5.52 3.38
C PHE A 62 -6.51 -7.05 3.39
N SER A 63 -5.55 -7.71 4.03
CA SER A 63 -5.53 -9.17 4.16
C SER A 63 -5.21 -9.60 5.60
N GLU A 64 -5.87 -10.67 6.04
CA GLU A 64 -5.60 -11.33 7.32
C GLU A 64 -4.25 -12.07 7.31
N GLN A 65 -3.74 -12.41 6.12
CA GLN A 65 -2.46 -13.11 5.96
C GLN A 65 -1.26 -12.14 5.90
N GLN A 66 -1.51 -10.86 5.63
CA GLN A 66 -0.45 -9.85 5.56
C GLN A 66 -0.06 -9.37 6.95
N LYS A 67 1.25 -9.40 7.26
CA LYS A 67 1.79 -8.93 8.55
C LYS A 67 2.42 -7.55 8.50
N THR A 68 3.02 -7.19 7.37
CA THR A 68 3.72 -5.92 7.17
C THR A 68 3.07 -5.16 6.02
N PRO A 69 2.75 -3.86 6.13
CA PRO A 69 2.19 -3.12 5.01
C PRO A 69 3.17 -3.06 3.83
N LEU A 70 2.66 -3.38 2.65
CA LEU A 70 3.35 -3.21 1.38
C LEU A 70 2.77 -1.98 0.69
N LEU A 71 3.67 -1.08 0.30
CA LEU A 71 3.36 0.07 -0.54
C LEU A 71 3.87 -0.27 -1.94
N GLY A 72 2.95 -0.42 -2.88
CA GLY A 72 3.21 -0.97 -4.21
C GLY A 72 3.20 0.10 -5.31
N ARG A 73 3.28 -0.38 -6.55
CA ARG A 73 3.28 0.48 -7.75
C ARG A 73 1.96 1.22 -7.93
N THR A 74 0.86 0.47 -7.94
CA THR A 74 -0.49 1.03 -8.03
C THR A 74 -0.97 1.44 -6.66
N GLY A 75 -1.25 2.73 -6.50
CA GLY A 75 -1.82 3.28 -5.29
C GLY A 75 -0.80 3.90 -4.32
N PHE A 76 0.50 3.82 -4.59
CA PHE A 76 1.48 4.58 -3.81
C PHE A 76 2.56 5.15 -4.70
N PHE A 77 3.38 4.32 -5.37
CA PHE A 77 4.49 4.87 -6.16
C PHE A 77 4.03 5.69 -7.37
N ASN A 78 2.87 5.38 -7.95
CA ASN A 78 2.31 6.14 -9.08
C ASN A 78 1.84 7.57 -8.73
N PHE A 79 1.85 7.96 -7.45
CA PHE A 79 1.61 9.36 -7.03
C PHE A 79 2.87 10.23 -7.09
N PHE A 80 4.04 9.62 -7.26
CA PHE A 80 5.31 10.32 -7.25
C PHE A 80 5.90 10.33 -8.66
N GLU A 81 6.45 11.47 -9.06
CA GLU A 81 7.21 11.63 -10.30
C GLU A 81 8.49 10.77 -10.26
N GLU A 82 9.17 10.77 -9.10
CA GLU A 82 10.39 10.00 -8.87
C GLU A 82 10.32 9.25 -7.54
N VAL A 83 10.74 7.98 -7.56
CA VAL A 83 10.96 7.16 -6.36
C VAL A 83 12.38 6.61 -6.42
N THR A 84 13.22 7.02 -5.46
CA THR A 84 14.64 6.59 -5.40
C THR A 84 14.90 5.77 -4.14
N PHE A 85 15.54 4.62 -4.30
CA PHE A 85 16.04 3.79 -3.19
C PHE A 85 17.57 3.88 -3.13
N ASN A 86 18.11 4.57 -2.11
CA ASN A 86 19.55 4.59 -1.87
C ASN A 86 19.92 3.52 -0.85
N ILE A 87 20.27 2.34 -1.37
CA ILE A 87 20.56 1.15 -0.55
C ILE A 87 21.75 1.38 0.38
N LYS A 88 22.82 2.02 -0.11
CA LYS A 88 24.04 2.25 0.71
C LYS A 88 23.77 3.19 1.87
N ASN A 89 22.95 4.21 1.67
CA ASN A 89 22.63 5.20 2.70
C ASN A 89 21.36 4.86 3.49
N SER A 90 20.71 3.71 3.20
CA SER A 90 19.44 3.31 3.80
C SER A 90 18.37 4.40 3.76
N SER A 91 18.33 5.18 2.67
CA SER A 91 17.38 6.27 2.49
C SER A 91 16.49 6.05 1.28
N PHE A 92 15.30 6.63 1.33
CA PHE A 92 14.38 6.70 0.21
C PHE A 92 14.04 8.17 -0.07
N LYS A 93 13.81 8.50 -1.34
CA LYS A 93 13.38 9.83 -1.80
C LYS A 93 12.11 9.65 -2.62
N LEU A 94 11.14 10.51 -2.35
CA LEU A 94 9.92 10.64 -3.12
C LEU A 94 9.89 12.07 -3.68
N VAL A 95 9.63 12.23 -4.97
CA VAL A 95 9.42 13.52 -5.61
C VAL A 95 7.98 13.57 -6.10
N TYR A 96 7.28 14.65 -5.78
CA TYR A 96 5.93 14.92 -6.23
C TYR A 96 5.87 16.35 -6.77
N GLU A 97 5.05 16.57 -7.79
CA GLU A 97 4.69 17.93 -8.22
C GLU A 97 3.62 18.48 -7.26
N ASN A 98 3.72 19.78 -6.94
CA ASN A 98 2.71 20.50 -6.16
C ASN A 98 1.45 20.80 -6.97
#